data_AF-A0A2W4RRB1-F1
#
_entry.id   AF-A0A2W4RRB1-F1
#
_cell.length_a   1.000
_cell.length_b   1.000
_cell.length_c   1.000
_cell.angle_alpha   90.00
_cell.angle_beta   90.00
_cell.angle_gamma   90.00
#
_symmetry.space_group_name_H-M   'P 1'
#
loop_
_entity.id
_entity.type
_entity.pdbx_description
1 polymer ?
#
loop_
_entity_poly.entity_id
_entity_poly.type
_entity_poly.pdbx_seq_one_letter_code
_entity_poly.pdbx_strand_id
1 'polypeptide(L)'
;MTSPTQLDHKDAQANHTPVRIDLNTAPEDVLVSSLSAVGPARIEALKLRRPFRNWEEVARVPGISQTIIEQLKKSGAGLSLEP
;
A
#
# COMPACT_ATOMS: atom_id res chain seq x y z
N MET A 1 22.81 -32.89 -23.65
CA MET A 1 22.17 -31.77 -24.35
C MET A 1 20.85 -31.50 -23.65
N THR A 2 20.89 -30.74 -22.56
CA THR A 2 19.73 -30.44 -21.71
C THR A 2 19.42 -28.94 -21.79
N SER A 3 18.17 -28.64 -22.12
CA SER A 3 17.43 -27.36 -22.05
C SER A 3 17.65 -26.62 -20.70
N PRO A 4 17.32 -25.31 -20.51
CA PRO A 4 16.11 -24.66 -21.06
C PRO A 4 16.19 -23.17 -21.49
N THR A 5 15.23 -22.83 -22.35
CA THR A 5 14.46 -21.59 -22.46
C THR A 5 14.73 -20.54 -21.39
N GLN A 6 15.40 -19.45 -21.77
CA GLN A 6 15.36 -18.19 -21.02
C GLN A 6 14.29 -17.30 -21.66
N LEU A 7 13.16 -17.18 -20.96
CA LEU A 7 12.10 -16.21 -21.20
C LEU A 7 12.60 -14.83 -20.75
N ASP A 8 13.16 -14.04 -21.66
CA ASP A 8 13.47 -12.62 -21.42
C ASP A 8 12.24 -11.76 -21.73
N HIS A 9 11.27 -11.76 -20.82
CA HIS A 9 10.32 -10.63 -20.73
C HIS A 9 11.04 -9.48 -20.04
N LYS A 10 11.71 -8.66 -20.85
CA LYS A 10 12.16 -7.31 -20.50
C LYS A 10 10.94 -6.39 -20.43
N ASP A 11 10.20 -6.47 -19.35
CA ASP A 11 9.26 -5.43 -18.99
C ASP A 11 9.90 -4.51 -17.95
N ALA A 12 9.84 -3.23 -18.30
CA ALA A 12 10.50 -2.10 -17.70
C ALA A 12 10.53 -2.17 -16.16
N GLN A 13 11.74 -2.06 -15.63
CA GLN A 13 11.99 -1.63 -14.26
C GLN A 13 11.52 -0.18 -14.11
N ALA A 14 10.21 0.04 -14.09
CA ALA A 14 9.63 1.22 -13.49
C ALA A 14 10.09 1.22 -12.04
N ASN A 15 10.63 2.34 -11.57
CA ASN A 15 11.09 2.56 -10.20
C ASN A 15 9.98 2.26 -9.18
N HIS A 16 9.72 0.99 -8.91
CA HIS A 16 8.86 0.54 -7.85
C HIS A 16 9.76 0.62 -6.62
N THR A 17 9.79 1.78 -5.97
CA THR A 17 10.13 1.81 -4.55
C THR A 17 9.28 0.71 -3.93
N PRO A 18 9.89 -0.36 -3.37
CA PRO A 18 9.13 -1.51 -2.93
C PRO A 18 8.11 -1.01 -1.92
N VAL A 19 6.83 -1.04 -2.32
CA VAL A 19 5.72 -0.72 -1.43
C VAL A 19 5.84 -1.74 -0.31
N ARG A 20 6.34 -1.31 0.85
CA ARG A 20 6.58 -2.22 1.97
C ARG A 20 5.26 -2.67 2.57
N ILE A 21 4.24 -1.83 2.46
CA ILE A 21 2.93 -2.04 3.07
C ILE A 21 1.88 -1.60 2.06
N ASP A 22 1.10 -2.55 1.57
CA ASP A 22 0.00 -2.22 0.68
C ASP A 22 -1.28 -1.95 1.46
N LEU A 23 -1.88 -0.76 1.32
CA LEU A 23 -3.06 -0.41 2.12
C LEU A 23 -4.31 -1.21 1.74
N ASN A 24 -4.36 -1.78 0.53
CA ASN A 24 -5.50 -2.54 0.04
C ASN A 24 -5.46 -3.98 0.54
N THR A 25 -4.30 -4.60 0.56
CA THR A 25 -4.11 -6.03 0.85
C THR A 25 -3.48 -6.29 2.22
N ALA A 26 -2.78 -5.33 2.83
CA ALA A 26 -2.10 -5.57 4.09
C ALA A 26 -3.10 -5.94 5.21
N PRO A 27 -2.75 -6.93 6.05
CA PRO A 27 -3.55 -7.29 7.21
C PRO A 27 -3.50 -6.19 8.27
N GLU A 28 -4.50 -6.18 9.15
CA GLU A 28 -4.63 -5.17 10.21
C GLU A 28 -3.41 -5.10 11.11
N ASP A 29 -2.90 -6.25 11.58
CA ASP A 29 -1.70 -6.33 12.41
C ASP A 29 -0.50 -5.60 11.78
N VAL A 30 -0.26 -5.82 10.49
CA VAL A 30 0.84 -5.16 9.76
C VAL A 30 0.62 -3.66 9.69
N LEU A 31 -0.61 -3.22 9.44
CA LEU A 31 -0.94 -1.81 9.43
C LEU A 31 -0.80 -1.17 10.81
N VAL A 32 -1.32 -1.79 11.88
CA VAL A 32 -1.23 -1.26 13.24
C VAL A 32 0.23 -1.23 13.71
N SER A 33 1.00 -2.29 13.44
CA SER A 33 2.40 -2.40 13.84
C SER A 33 3.30 -1.43 13.08
N SER A 34 3.04 -1.20 11.79
CA SER A 34 3.90 -0.35 10.95
C SER A 34 3.43 1.11 10.87
N LEU A 35 2.16 1.35 11.11
CA LEU A 35 1.50 2.66 11.02
C LEU A 35 0.96 3.07 12.39
N SER A 36 1.80 2.92 13.42
CA SER A 36 1.47 3.30 14.79
C SER A 36 0.98 4.76 14.91
N ALA A 37 1.44 5.65 14.02
CA ALA A 37 0.98 7.05 13.91
C ALA A 37 -0.48 7.23 13.47
N VAL A 38 -1.06 6.24 12.78
CA VAL A 38 -2.42 6.29 12.25
C VAL A 38 -3.42 5.82 13.31
N GLY A 39 -3.03 4.85 14.13
CA GLY A 39 -3.84 4.35 15.24
C GLY A 39 -4.98 3.42 14.78
N PRO A 40 -5.46 2.53 15.67
CA PRO A 40 -6.31 1.39 15.30
C PRO A 40 -7.66 1.79 14.71
N ALA A 41 -8.32 2.82 15.28
CA ALA A 41 -9.62 3.29 14.77
C ALA A 41 -9.56 3.76 13.30
N ARG A 42 -8.44 4.37 12.91
CA ARG A 42 -8.22 4.82 11.53
C ARG A 42 -7.85 3.66 10.61
N ILE A 43 -7.10 2.66 11.10
CA ILE A 43 -6.83 1.42 10.37
C ILE A 43 -8.13 0.66 10.07
N GLU A 44 -9.04 0.58 11.04
CA GLU A 44 -10.35 -0.04 10.85
C GLU A 44 -11.18 0.72 9.80
N ALA A 45 -11.20 2.05 9.87
CA ALA A 45 -11.86 2.88 8.87
C ALA A 45 -11.25 2.72 7.47
N LEU A 46 -9.92 2.57 7.38
CA LEU A 46 -9.23 2.25 6.13
C LEU A 46 -9.72 0.90 5.60
N LYS A 47 -9.74 -0.16 6.42
CA LYS A 47 -10.23 -1.50 6.03
C LYS A 47 -11.64 -1.47 5.48
N LEU A 48 -12.55 -0.74 6.13
CA LEU A 48 -13.95 -0.64 5.71
C LEU A 48 -14.13 0.05 4.34
N ARG A 49 -13.14 0.86 3.93
CA ARG A 49 -13.19 1.70 2.74
C ARG A 49 -12.31 1.20 1.59
N ARG A 50 -11.54 0.12 1.80
CA ARG A 50 -10.82 -0.56 0.72
C ARG A 50 -11.82 -1.09 -0.33
N PRO A 51 -11.42 -1.19 -1.61
CA PRO A 51 -10.12 -0.82 -2.16
C PRO A 51 -9.99 0.68 -2.44
N PHE A 52 -8.80 1.22 -2.20
CA PHE A 52 -8.43 2.59 -2.54
C PHE A 52 -7.70 2.64 -3.86
N ARG A 53 -8.15 3.52 -4.75
CA ARG A 53 -7.49 3.75 -6.05
C ARG A 53 -6.39 4.81 -5.99
N ASN A 54 -6.52 5.75 -5.07
CA ASN A 54 -5.62 6.88 -4.96
C ASN A 54 -5.65 7.44 -3.54
N TRP A 55 -4.69 8.30 -3.24
CA TRP A 55 -4.56 8.92 -1.92
C TRP A 55 -5.70 9.88 -1.58
N GLU A 56 -6.45 10.41 -2.56
CA GLU A 56 -7.64 11.22 -2.27
C GLU A 56 -8.77 10.38 -1.67
N GLU A 57 -8.97 9.15 -2.14
CA GLU A 57 -9.95 8.23 -1.51
C GLU A 57 -9.55 7.89 -0.07
N VAL A 58 -8.25 7.70 0.16
CA VAL A 58 -7.69 7.54 1.50
C VAL A 58 -7.96 8.78 2.36
N ALA A 59 -7.87 9.99 1.80
CA ALA A 59 -8.16 11.25 2.51
C ALA A 59 -9.64 11.44 2.84
N ARG A 60 -10.55 10.77 2.12
CA ARG A 60 -11.99 10.80 2.40
C ARG A 60 -12.39 9.89 3.56
N VAL A 61 -11.48 9.05 4.04
CA VAL A 61 -11.74 8.18 5.19
C VAL A 61 -11.81 9.04 6.46
N PRO A 62 -12.86 8.87 7.28
CA PRO A 62 -13.01 9.65 8.50
C PRO A 62 -11.81 9.45 9.43
N GLY A 63 -11.21 10.57 9.85
CA GLY A 63 -10.02 10.57 10.69
C GLY A 63 -8.69 10.50 9.93
N ILE A 64 -8.69 10.28 8.62
CA ILE A 64 -7.49 10.37 7.78
C ILE A 64 -7.40 11.78 7.20
N SER A 65 -6.32 12.49 7.53
CA SER A 65 -6.00 13.81 6.95
C SER A 65 -4.76 13.72 6.07
N GLN A 66 -4.44 14.79 5.33
CA GLN A 66 -3.23 14.82 4.51
C GLN A 66 -1.96 14.51 5.31
N THR A 67 -1.86 15.01 6.55
CA THR A 67 -0.75 14.67 7.46
C THR A 67 -0.62 13.16 7.67
N ILE A 68 -1.74 12.45 7.83
CA ILE A 68 -1.73 11.00 7.99
C ILE A 68 -1.28 10.31 6.71
N ILE A 69 -1.74 10.78 5.55
CA ILE A 69 -1.31 10.27 4.24
C ILE A 69 0.21 10.44 4.05
N GLU A 70 0.77 11.57 4.48
CA GLU A 70 2.21 11.77 4.43
C GLU A 70 2.95 10.81 5.36
N GLN A 71 2.42 10.56 6.56
CA GLN A 71 2.97 9.53 7.46
C GLN A 71 2.91 8.14 6.81
N LEU A 72 1.79 7.78 6.18
CA LEU A 72 1.63 6.52 5.45
C LEU A 72 2.72 6.37 4.38
N LYS A 73 2.86 7.38 3.51
CA LYS A 73 3.89 7.41 2.47
C LYS A 73 5.30 7.31 3.06
N LYS A 74 5.56 8.02 4.16
CA LYS A 74 6.86 8.01 4.86
C LYS A 74 7.18 6.65 5.50
N SER A 75 6.17 5.94 5.99
CA SER A 75 6.29 4.55 6.47
C SER A 75 6.50 3.54 5.34
N GLY A 76 6.45 3.96 4.08
CA GLY A 76 6.56 3.08 2.91
C GLY A 76 5.24 2.39 2.57
N ALA A 77 4.11 2.93 3.04
CA ALA A 77 2.81 2.48 2.61
C ALA A 77 2.50 2.98 1.20
N GLY A 78 1.89 2.11 0.40
CA GLY A 78 1.52 2.36 -0.97
C GLY A 78 0.12 1.87 -1.28
N LEU A 79 -0.31 2.22 -2.48
CA LEU A 79 -1.54 1.76 -3.09
C LEU A 79 -1.12 0.93 -4.30
N SER A 80 -0.80 -0.33 -4.08
CA SER A 80 -0.65 -1.30 -5.17
C SER A 80 -2.06 -1.61 -5.66
N LEU A 81 -2.43 -0.93 -6.74
CA LEU A 81 -3.55 -1.35 -7.58
C LEU A 81 -3.00 -2.45 -8.50
N GLU A 82 -2.98 -3.68 -8.02
CA GLU A 82 -2.87 -4.81 -8.93
C GLU A 82 -4.29 -5.13 -9.46
N PRO A 83 -4.48 -5.22 -10.79
CA PRO A 83 -5.77 -5.48 -11.42
C PRO A 83 -6.27 -6.91 -11.19
#